data_AF-A0A928BW85-F1
#
_entry.id   AF-A0A928BW85-F1
#
_cell.length_a   1.000
_cell.length_b   1.000
_cell.length_c   1.000
_cell.angle_alpha   90.00
_cell.angle_beta   90.00
_cell.angle_gamma   90.00
#
_symmetry.space_group_name_H-M   'P 1'
#
loop_
_entity.id
_entity.type
_entity.pdbx_description
1 polymer ?
#
loop_
_entity_poly.entity_id
_entity_poly.type
_entity_poly.pdbx_seq_one_letter_code
_entity_poly.pdbx_strand_id
1 'polypeptide(L)'
;MTYNNSLQGRFVSGKHTPVILLLLSLVAWVVGVFAVSAVQVQEWAGIDLCSIGPLMANVVSLTCYVLSAFLLSSLYLSERRIHWLTALYLWIVSLSLFAHGNMIWAVSALLFMVLLTVLFMCQPASRIEGSLFAAFALLGVASLLLPQFLLLIPLGVVYMLSVNIMSLKSFLAALLGFAAPFWLVYGTVYVYPAAEMILYPFNEGIGGLLALSVAEPLPVRLLLTLMELGVILPAAVLFVGSSVPGKPLLRRRLSFVMLASVWLLILSWLYEEDFELFYMWRIPLTAIMASYLFTLKVTKVTNIYFVFINILWLAVAALSIWQI
;
A
#
# COMPACT_ATOMS: atom_id res chain seq x y z
N MET A 1 26.29 20.91 17.15
CA MET A 1 26.14 19.53 16.63
C MET A 1 27.13 19.35 15.50
N THR A 2 28.31 18.81 15.81
CA THR A 2 29.37 18.50 14.87
C THR A 2 28.92 17.38 13.94
N TYR A 3 28.81 17.69 12.65
CA TYR A 3 28.53 16.70 11.61
C TYR A 3 29.72 15.74 11.56
N ASN A 4 29.52 14.54 12.09
CA ASN A 4 30.50 13.47 12.01
C ASN A 4 30.66 13.08 10.53
N ASN A 5 31.90 13.02 10.06
CA ASN A 5 32.33 12.58 8.73
C ASN A 5 32.09 11.08 8.50
N SER A 6 30.95 10.54 8.94
CA SER A 6 30.53 9.20 8.53
C SER A 6 30.02 9.27 7.10
N LEU A 7 30.19 8.18 6.33
CA LEU A 7 29.62 8.01 4.98
C LEU A 7 28.13 8.41 4.91
N GLN A 8 27.41 8.28 6.02
CA GLN A 8 26.02 8.72 6.17
C GLN A 8 25.83 10.23 5.93
N GLY A 9 26.75 11.11 6.38
CA GLY A 9 26.60 12.56 6.24
C GLY A 9 26.65 13.07 4.80
N ARG A 10 27.37 12.37 3.91
CA ARG A 10 27.46 12.72 2.47
C ARG A 10 26.20 12.33 1.69
N PHE A 11 25.54 11.22 2.06
CA PHE A 11 24.30 10.76 1.42
C PHE A 11 23.02 11.38 2.00
N VAL A 12 23.10 12.00 3.18
CA VAL A 12 22.00 12.80 3.78
C VAL A 12 21.65 14.05 2.96
N SER A 13 22.45 14.40 1.94
CA SER A 13 22.17 15.54 1.04
C SER A 13 20.96 15.35 0.12
N GLY A 14 20.34 14.15 0.07
CA GLY A 14 18.97 13.96 -0.47
C GLY A 14 18.79 14.14 -1.98
N LYS A 15 19.80 14.64 -2.70
CA LYS A 15 19.69 15.03 -4.12
C LYS A 15 19.69 13.85 -5.10
N HIS A 16 20.34 12.74 -4.73
CA HIS A 16 20.50 11.57 -5.59
C HIS A 16 19.75 10.33 -5.11
N THR A 17 19.16 10.36 -3.92
CA THR A 17 18.39 9.25 -3.34
C THR A 17 17.21 8.78 -4.20
N PRO A 18 16.38 9.65 -4.83
CA PRO A 18 15.30 9.18 -5.70
C PRO A 18 15.83 8.50 -6.98
N VAL A 19 16.94 8.99 -7.53
CA VAL A 19 17.56 8.40 -8.73
C VAL A 19 18.17 7.03 -8.40
N ILE A 20 18.80 6.89 -7.24
CA ILE A 20 19.35 5.62 -6.77
C ILE A 20 18.23 4.61 -6.49
N LEU A 21 17.10 5.04 -5.92
CA LEU A 21 15.90 4.21 -5.73
C LEU A 21 15.30 3.74 -7.06
N LEU A 22 15.21 4.63 -8.05
CA LEU A 22 14.76 4.29 -9.41
C LEU A 22 15.71 3.30 -10.10
N LEU A 23 17.02 3.45 -9.92
CA LEU A 23 18.00 2.52 -10.48
C LEU A 23 17.95 1.16 -9.77
N LEU A 24 17.81 1.14 -8.45
CA LEU A 24 17.65 -0.09 -7.67
C LEU A 24 16.33 -0.80 -8.01
N SER A 25 15.22 -0.06 -8.18
CA SER A 25 13.95 -0.64 -8.62
C SER A 25 14.03 -1.16 -10.05
N LEU A 26 14.74 -0.48 -10.95
CA LEU A 26 15.04 -0.97 -12.30
C LEU A 26 15.91 -2.24 -12.29
N VAL A 27 16.90 -2.34 -11.41
CA VAL A 27 17.72 -3.56 -11.27
C VAL A 27 16.87 -4.72 -10.74
N ALA A 28 16.03 -4.46 -9.73
CA ALA A 28 15.04 -5.44 -9.26
C ALA A 28 14.06 -5.84 -10.37
N TRP A 29 13.69 -4.90 -11.25
CA TRP A 29 12.85 -5.14 -12.42
C TRP A 29 13.50 -6.13 -13.39
N VAL A 30 14.76 -5.89 -13.77
CA VAL A 30 15.50 -6.76 -14.68
C VAL A 30 15.68 -8.14 -14.07
N VAL A 31 16.04 -8.24 -12.80
CA VAL A 31 16.21 -9.53 -12.12
C VAL A 31 14.87 -10.28 -11.99
N GLY A 32 13.78 -9.58 -11.66
CA GLY A 32 12.44 -10.17 -11.53
C GLY A 32 11.88 -10.71 -12.84
N VAL A 33 12.09 -9.99 -13.97
CA VAL A 33 11.68 -10.44 -15.32
C VAL A 33 12.32 -11.78 -15.69
N PHE A 34 13.58 -12.00 -15.30
CA PHE A 34 14.32 -13.23 -15.65
C PHE A 34 14.20 -14.33 -14.59
N ALA A 35 13.89 -14.00 -13.33
CA ALA A 35 13.80 -14.96 -12.23
C ALA A 35 12.39 -15.58 -12.07
N VAL A 36 11.32 -14.87 -12.45
CA VAL A 36 9.95 -15.37 -12.28
C VAL A 36 9.53 -16.15 -13.52
N SER A 37 9.62 -17.48 -13.44
CA SER A 37 8.95 -18.38 -14.38
C SER A 37 7.44 -18.29 -14.20
N ALA A 38 6.71 -18.10 -15.31
CA ALA A 38 5.26 -18.18 -15.49
C ALA A 38 4.39 -17.76 -14.29
N VAL A 39 4.00 -16.48 -14.24
CA VAL A 39 2.87 -16.01 -13.42
C VAL A 39 1.66 -16.91 -13.68
N GLN A 40 1.09 -17.45 -12.61
CA GLN A 40 -0.21 -18.12 -12.65
C GLN A 40 -1.24 -17.05 -13.02
N VAL A 41 -1.73 -17.07 -14.26
CA VAL A 41 -2.85 -16.23 -14.69
C VAL A 41 -4.10 -16.84 -14.06
N GLN A 42 -4.45 -16.39 -12.86
CA GLN A 42 -5.74 -16.74 -12.26
C GLN A 42 -6.84 -16.00 -13.03
N GLU A 43 -7.94 -16.69 -13.34
CA GLU A 43 -9.10 -16.12 -14.01
C GLU A 43 -9.63 -14.93 -13.20
N TRP A 44 -9.60 -13.72 -13.78
CA TRP A 44 -10.27 -12.57 -13.15
C TRP A 44 -11.75 -12.71 -13.41
N ALA A 45 -12.49 -13.27 -12.45
CA ALA A 45 -13.95 -13.28 -12.46
C ALA A 45 -14.51 -13.65 -13.85
N GLY A 46 -14.19 -14.84 -14.37
CA GLY A 46 -14.72 -15.34 -15.64
C GLY A 46 -14.31 -14.55 -16.90
N ILE A 47 -13.46 -13.52 -16.77
CA ILE A 47 -12.80 -12.86 -17.90
C ILE A 47 -11.52 -13.65 -18.16
N ASP A 48 -11.50 -14.37 -19.30
CA ASP A 48 -10.32 -15.02 -19.83
C ASP A 48 -9.22 -13.98 -20.15
N LEU A 49 -8.45 -13.62 -19.13
CA LEU A 49 -7.17 -12.95 -19.29
C LEU A 49 -6.15 -13.84 -20.02
N CYS A 50 -6.50 -15.08 -20.34
CA CYS A 50 -5.82 -15.95 -21.30
C CYS A 50 -5.57 -15.30 -22.66
N SER A 51 -6.26 -14.21 -23.02
CA SER A 51 -5.92 -13.41 -24.22
C SER A 51 -4.64 -12.56 -24.05
N ILE A 52 -4.25 -12.27 -22.81
CA ILE A 52 -3.00 -11.58 -22.45
C ILE A 52 -1.97 -12.67 -22.17
N GLY A 53 -1.09 -12.94 -23.13
CA GLY A 53 -0.04 -13.95 -22.96
C GLY A 53 0.77 -13.74 -21.67
N PRO A 54 1.37 -14.79 -21.08
CA PRO A 54 2.01 -14.74 -19.75
C PRO A 54 3.11 -13.67 -19.65
N LEU A 55 3.81 -13.39 -20.75
CA LEU A 55 4.77 -12.28 -20.84
C LEU A 55 4.13 -10.92 -20.62
N MET A 56 2.96 -10.66 -21.18
CA MET A 56 2.25 -9.40 -21.03
C MET A 56 1.66 -9.24 -19.63
N ALA A 57 1.18 -10.32 -19.01
CA ALA A 57 0.77 -10.31 -17.61
C ALA A 57 1.94 -9.95 -16.67
N ASN A 58 3.14 -10.50 -16.93
CA ASN A 58 4.36 -10.14 -16.22
C ASN A 58 4.71 -8.67 -16.41
N VAL A 59 4.67 -8.16 -17.64
CA VAL A 59 4.97 -6.74 -17.91
C VAL A 59 4.00 -5.84 -17.16
N VAL A 60 2.70 -6.15 -17.17
CA VAL A 60 1.69 -5.37 -16.45
C VAL A 60 1.92 -5.42 -14.94
N SER A 61 2.08 -6.59 -14.34
CA SER A 61 2.32 -6.70 -12.89
C SER A 61 3.59 -5.96 -12.46
N LEU A 62 4.67 -6.12 -13.23
CA LEU A 62 5.94 -5.44 -12.99
C LEU A 62 5.82 -3.92 -13.12
N THR A 63 5.09 -3.41 -14.11
CA THR A 63 4.83 -1.97 -14.22
C THR A 63 4.01 -1.46 -13.05
N CYS A 64 3.00 -2.21 -12.58
CA CYS A 64 2.22 -1.85 -11.41
C CYS A 64 3.08 -1.74 -10.15
N TYR A 65 4.00 -2.68 -9.93
CA TYR A 65 4.92 -2.63 -8.78
C TYR A 65 5.94 -1.49 -8.85
N VAL A 66 6.46 -1.15 -10.04
CA VAL A 66 7.36 0.01 -10.20
C VAL A 66 6.61 1.30 -9.91
N LEU A 67 5.39 1.44 -10.43
CA LEU A 67 4.55 2.60 -10.19
C LEU A 67 4.16 2.71 -8.72
N SER A 68 3.82 1.60 -8.05
CA SER A 68 3.51 1.61 -6.62
C SER A 68 4.74 2.02 -5.78
N ALA A 69 5.92 1.48 -6.08
CA ALA A 69 7.17 1.87 -5.43
C ALA A 69 7.54 3.34 -5.68
N PHE A 70 7.33 3.84 -6.91
CA PHE A 70 7.52 5.24 -7.25
C PHE A 70 6.58 6.15 -6.46
N LEU A 71 5.28 5.81 -6.41
CA LEU A 71 4.30 6.56 -5.61
C LEU A 71 4.68 6.57 -4.12
N LEU A 72 5.12 5.44 -3.58
CA LEU A 72 5.59 5.36 -2.19
C LEU A 72 6.78 6.30 -1.94
N SER A 73 7.73 6.31 -2.87
CA SER A 73 8.88 7.22 -2.80
C SER A 73 8.44 8.68 -2.87
N SER A 74 7.47 9.01 -3.72
CA SER A 74 6.96 10.38 -3.92
C SER A 74 6.24 10.92 -2.68
N LEU A 75 5.44 10.08 -2.02
CA LEU A 75 4.77 10.41 -0.76
C LEU A 75 5.79 10.73 0.32
N TYR A 76 6.86 9.95 0.37
CA TYR A 76 7.93 10.09 1.34
C TYR A 76 8.86 11.29 1.08
N LEU A 77 9.13 11.63 -0.19
CA LEU A 77 9.93 12.78 -0.63
C LEU A 77 9.32 14.12 -0.23
N SER A 78 7.99 14.21 -0.12
CA SER A 78 7.29 15.48 0.13
C SER A 78 7.48 16.04 1.55
N GLU A 79 7.83 15.22 2.55
CA GLU A 79 7.85 15.66 3.96
C GLU A 79 9.23 15.62 4.66
N ARG A 80 10.26 14.96 4.11
CA ARG A 80 11.63 14.93 4.68
C ARG A 80 12.73 14.48 3.69
N ARG A 81 13.99 14.89 3.98
CA ARG A 81 15.20 14.35 3.33
C ARG A 81 15.32 12.86 3.63
N ILE A 82 15.28 12.04 2.59
CA ILE A 82 15.39 10.58 2.67
C ILE A 82 16.72 10.19 3.32
N HIS A 83 16.66 9.35 4.35
CA HIS A 83 17.83 8.61 4.81
C HIS A 83 17.97 7.36 3.92
N TRP A 84 19.17 7.01 3.49
CA TRP A 84 19.39 5.82 2.64
C TRP A 84 18.85 4.53 3.28
N LEU A 85 18.78 4.46 4.61
CA LEU A 85 18.17 3.36 5.38
C LEU A 85 16.68 3.20 5.04
N THR A 86 15.96 4.31 4.87
CA THR A 86 14.55 4.27 4.49
C THR A 86 14.36 3.99 3.00
N ALA A 87 15.27 4.45 2.15
CA ALA A 87 15.33 4.04 0.75
C ALA A 87 15.57 2.52 0.58
N LEU A 88 16.47 1.95 1.39
CA LEU A 88 16.83 0.54 1.34
C LEU A 88 15.69 -0.34 1.86
N TYR A 89 15.05 0.05 2.96
CA TYR A 89 13.85 -0.64 3.46
C TYR A 89 12.72 -0.62 2.42
N LEU A 90 12.47 0.55 1.80
CA LEU A 90 11.48 0.70 0.73
C LEU A 90 11.79 -0.21 -0.48
N TRP A 91 13.07 -0.38 -0.81
CA TRP A 91 13.50 -1.26 -1.89
C TRP A 91 13.32 -2.74 -1.55
N ILE A 92 13.71 -3.19 -0.35
CA ILE A 92 13.50 -4.59 0.10
C ILE A 92 12.01 -4.92 0.17
N VAL A 93 11.20 -3.96 0.63
CA VAL A 93 9.76 -4.10 0.68
C VAL A 93 9.13 -4.12 -0.72
N SER A 94 9.70 -3.40 -1.69
CA SER A 94 9.30 -3.56 -3.08
C SER A 94 9.65 -4.94 -3.65
N LEU A 95 10.77 -5.55 -3.23
CA LEU A 95 11.14 -6.93 -3.58
C LEU A 95 10.15 -7.98 -3.04
N SER A 96 9.62 -7.80 -1.84
CA SER A 96 8.58 -8.71 -1.32
C SER A 96 7.26 -8.61 -2.07
N LEU A 97 6.92 -7.43 -2.64
CA LEU A 97 5.75 -7.27 -3.50
C LEU A 97 5.89 -8.10 -4.79
N PHE A 98 7.10 -8.17 -5.38
CA PHE A 98 7.38 -8.94 -6.60
C PHE A 98 7.32 -10.46 -6.41
N ALA A 99 7.51 -10.95 -5.18
CA ALA A 99 7.54 -12.38 -4.90
C ALA A 99 6.16 -13.04 -4.92
N HIS A 100 5.06 -12.28 -5.06
CA HIS A 100 3.73 -12.84 -5.24
C HIS A 100 3.33 -12.65 -6.70
N GLY A 101 3.58 -13.68 -7.51
CA GLY A 101 3.43 -13.66 -8.98
C GLY A 101 1.98 -13.64 -9.47
N ASN A 102 1.10 -12.77 -8.96
CA ASN A 102 -0.27 -12.64 -9.43
C ASN A 102 -0.59 -11.18 -9.82
N MET A 103 -1.12 -11.01 -11.03
CA MET A 103 -1.48 -9.71 -11.59
C MET A 103 -2.56 -8.99 -10.77
N ILE A 104 -3.49 -9.73 -10.14
CA ILE A 104 -4.56 -9.15 -9.31
C ILE A 104 -3.97 -8.35 -8.15
N TRP A 105 -3.03 -8.98 -7.44
CA TRP A 105 -2.34 -8.39 -6.29
C TRP A 105 -1.52 -7.15 -6.69
N ALA A 106 -0.88 -7.18 -7.86
CA ALA A 106 -0.11 -6.05 -8.38
C ALA A 106 -1.01 -4.85 -8.69
N VAL A 107 -2.12 -5.07 -9.38
CA VAL A 107 -3.09 -4.02 -9.73
C VAL A 107 -3.75 -3.46 -8.47
N SER A 108 -4.13 -4.31 -7.52
CA SER A 108 -4.73 -3.88 -6.27
C SER A 108 -3.77 -3.04 -5.41
N ALA A 109 -2.50 -3.44 -5.32
CA ALA A 109 -1.47 -2.69 -4.61
C ALA A 109 -1.27 -1.31 -5.22
N LEU A 110 -1.29 -1.20 -6.56
CA LEU A 110 -1.22 0.08 -7.26
C LEU A 110 -2.43 0.95 -6.96
N LEU A 111 -3.65 0.40 -7.06
CA LEU A 111 -4.89 1.13 -6.78
C LEU A 111 -4.91 1.67 -5.34
N PHE A 112 -4.51 0.84 -4.38
CA PHE A 112 -4.35 1.24 -2.98
C PHE A 112 -3.32 2.38 -2.82
N MET A 113 -2.20 2.32 -3.54
CA MET A 113 -1.16 3.35 -3.49
C MET A 113 -1.58 4.66 -4.11
N VAL A 114 -2.31 4.62 -5.23
CA VAL A 114 -2.90 5.82 -5.83
C VAL A 114 -3.92 6.42 -4.85
N LEU A 115 -4.80 5.60 -4.27
CA LEU A 115 -5.77 6.04 -3.26
C LEU A 115 -5.08 6.73 -2.07
N LEU A 116 -4.05 6.10 -1.50
CA LEU A 116 -3.31 6.65 -0.37
C LEU A 116 -2.61 7.97 -0.74
N THR A 117 -2.09 8.07 -1.97
CA THR A 117 -1.49 9.29 -2.50
C THR A 117 -2.53 10.42 -2.60
N VAL A 118 -3.69 10.16 -3.21
CA VAL A 118 -4.76 11.15 -3.36
C VAL A 118 -5.31 11.57 -1.99
N LEU A 119 -5.48 10.63 -1.06
CA LEU A 119 -5.85 10.93 0.33
C LEU A 119 -4.84 11.87 0.97
N PHE A 120 -3.54 11.59 0.90
CA PHE A 120 -2.52 12.46 1.48
C PHE A 120 -2.47 13.84 0.82
N MET A 121 -2.82 13.97 -0.47
CA MET A 121 -2.96 15.27 -1.12
C MET A 121 -4.15 16.08 -0.58
N CYS A 122 -5.15 15.45 0.01
CA CYS A 122 -6.26 16.14 0.69
C CYS A 122 -5.75 16.82 1.97
N GLN A 123 -5.42 18.10 1.84
CA GLN A 123 -4.94 18.96 2.92
C GLN A 123 -6.02 19.98 3.32
N PRO A 124 -5.97 20.57 4.53
CA PRO A 124 -6.94 21.57 5.02
C PRO A 124 -7.01 22.91 4.23
N ALA A 125 -6.57 22.95 2.97
CA ALA A 125 -6.60 24.13 2.11
C ALA A 125 -7.97 24.33 1.43
N SER A 126 -8.18 25.43 0.73
CA SER A 126 -9.50 25.93 0.26
C SER A 126 -10.24 25.12 -0.83
N ARG A 127 -9.85 23.87 -1.14
CA ARG A 127 -10.55 22.98 -2.11
C ARG A 127 -10.38 21.49 -1.77
N ILE A 128 -10.92 21.07 -0.63
CA ILE A 128 -10.79 19.69 -0.14
C ILE A 128 -11.83 18.77 -0.82
N GLU A 129 -13.00 19.31 -1.15
CA GLU A 129 -14.15 18.54 -1.62
C GLU A 129 -13.86 17.83 -2.94
N GLY A 130 -13.22 18.51 -3.90
CA GLY A 130 -12.88 17.91 -5.19
C GLY A 130 -11.84 16.78 -5.08
N SER A 131 -10.86 16.94 -4.19
CA SER A 131 -9.84 15.91 -3.97
C SER A 131 -10.42 14.69 -3.24
N LEU A 132 -11.31 14.92 -2.26
CA LEU A 132 -12.03 13.85 -1.56
C LEU A 132 -13.02 13.14 -2.49
N PHE A 133 -13.73 13.88 -3.34
CA PHE A 133 -14.57 13.29 -4.38
C PHE A 133 -13.75 12.37 -5.27
N ALA A 134 -12.58 12.81 -5.74
CA ALA A 134 -11.69 11.98 -6.57
C ALA A 134 -11.17 10.75 -5.82
N ALA A 135 -10.80 10.87 -4.54
CA ALA A 135 -10.34 9.75 -3.72
C ALA A 135 -11.43 8.68 -3.56
N PHE A 136 -12.65 9.07 -3.23
CA PHE A 136 -13.76 8.15 -3.05
C PHE A 136 -14.33 7.64 -4.39
N ALA A 137 -14.24 8.41 -5.47
CA ALA A 137 -14.54 7.92 -6.81
C ALA A 137 -13.54 6.85 -7.26
N LEU A 138 -12.25 7.05 -7.01
CA LEU A 138 -11.25 6.01 -7.23
C LEU A 138 -11.55 4.77 -6.39
N LEU A 139 -11.96 4.95 -5.13
CA LEU A 139 -12.38 3.85 -4.27
C LEU A 139 -13.60 3.09 -4.84
N GLY A 140 -14.59 3.80 -5.37
CA GLY A 140 -15.76 3.21 -6.02
C GLY A 140 -15.38 2.43 -7.29
N VAL A 141 -14.55 3.00 -8.16
CA VAL A 141 -14.03 2.30 -9.35
C VAL A 141 -13.21 1.07 -8.96
N ALA A 142 -12.33 1.20 -7.98
CA ALA A 142 -11.54 0.07 -7.48
C ALA A 142 -12.43 -1.02 -6.89
N SER A 143 -13.53 -0.66 -6.21
CA SER A 143 -14.48 -1.63 -5.65
C SER A 143 -15.27 -2.40 -6.69
N LEU A 144 -15.53 -1.79 -7.86
CA LEU A 144 -16.16 -2.51 -8.99
C LEU A 144 -15.23 -3.60 -9.55
N LEU A 145 -13.92 -3.35 -9.55
CA LEU A 145 -12.92 -4.33 -9.98
C LEU A 145 -12.65 -5.39 -8.90
N LEU A 146 -12.57 -4.97 -7.64
CA LEU A 146 -12.20 -5.77 -6.48
C LEU A 146 -13.07 -5.36 -5.30
N PRO A 147 -14.14 -6.11 -4.98
CA PRO A 147 -15.09 -5.75 -3.91
C PRO A 147 -14.43 -5.46 -2.56
N GLN A 148 -13.28 -6.05 -2.27
CA GLN A 148 -12.52 -5.85 -1.04
C GLN A 148 -12.18 -4.38 -0.76
N PHE A 149 -12.13 -3.51 -1.77
CA PHE A 149 -11.95 -2.07 -1.57
C PHE A 149 -13.10 -1.42 -0.79
N LEU A 150 -14.30 -2.02 -0.75
CA LEU A 150 -15.40 -1.57 0.11
C LEU A 150 -15.00 -1.53 1.59
N LEU A 151 -14.12 -2.44 2.03
CA LEU A 151 -13.62 -2.52 3.41
C LEU A 151 -12.69 -1.35 3.78
N LEU A 152 -12.27 -0.54 2.80
CA LEU A 152 -11.47 0.67 3.01
C LEU A 152 -12.32 1.94 3.18
N ILE A 153 -13.64 1.88 2.96
CA ILE A 153 -14.54 3.04 3.17
C ILE A 153 -14.43 3.59 4.61
N PRO A 154 -14.48 2.76 5.68
CA PRO A 154 -14.29 3.25 7.04
C PRO A 154 -12.94 3.93 7.23
N LEU A 155 -11.90 3.44 6.54
CA LEU A 155 -10.54 3.95 6.62
C LEU A 155 -10.44 5.35 5.97
N GLY A 156 -11.16 5.59 4.87
CA GLY A 156 -11.31 6.93 4.28
C GLY A 156 -11.98 7.94 5.23
N VAL A 157 -13.00 7.50 5.98
CA VAL A 157 -13.66 8.33 7.01
C VAL A 157 -12.70 8.61 8.17
N VAL A 158 -11.99 7.60 8.66
CA VAL A 158 -10.96 7.74 9.70
C VAL A 158 -9.84 8.69 9.26
N TYR A 159 -9.45 8.70 7.97
CA TYR A 159 -8.50 9.68 7.44
C TYR A 159 -9.03 11.10 7.59
N MET A 160 -10.28 11.35 7.18
CA MET A 160 -10.90 12.67 7.26
C MET A 160 -10.96 13.18 8.71
N LEU A 161 -11.28 12.29 9.65
CA LEU A 161 -11.26 12.57 11.08
C LEU A 161 -9.83 12.87 11.56
N SER A 162 -8.87 12.04 11.17
CA SER A 162 -7.48 12.16 11.61
C SER A 162 -6.87 13.50 11.20
N VAL A 163 -7.16 13.99 9.99
CA VAL A 163 -6.60 15.25 9.45
C VAL A 163 -7.43 16.49 9.85
N ASN A 164 -8.60 16.31 10.48
CA ASN A 164 -9.61 17.33 10.78
C ASN A 164 -10.14 18.04 9.52
N ILE A 165 -10.46 17.27 8.48
CA ILE A 165 -11.12 17.78 7.28
C ILE A 165 -12.60 17.36 7.19
N MET A 166 -13.10 16.67 8.23
CA MET A 166 -14.49 16.24 8.32
C MET A 166 -15.44 17.42 8.51
N SER A 167 -16.23 17.68 7.48
CA SER A 167 -17.39 18.58 7.45
C SER A 167 -18.51 17.93 6.65
N LEU A 168 -19.76 18.39 6.82
CA LEU A 168 -20.89 17.85 6.06
C LEU A 168 -20.65 17.93 4.54
N LYS A 169 -20.08 19.04 4.06
CA LYS A 169 -19.75 19.23 2.63
C LYS A 169 -18.73 18.20 2.13
N SER A 170 -17.63 18.02 2.88
CA SER A 170 -16.60 17.04 2.52
C SER A 170 -17.08 15.59 2.62
N PHE A 171 -17.97 15.30 3.57
CA PHE A 171 -18.57 13.98 3.73
C PHE A 171 -19.52 13.67 2.56
N LEU A 172 -20.36 14.63 2.17
CA LEU A 172 -21.21 14.50 0.99
C LEU A 172 -20.39 14.38 -0.29
N ALA A 173 -19.27 15.12 -0.42
CA ALA A 173 -18.37 14.98 -1.55
C ALA A 173 -17.75 13.58 -1.63
N ALA A 174 -17.34 13.01 -0.49
CA ALA A 174 -16.87 11.62 -0.41
C ALA A 174 -17.97 10.62 -0.77
N LEU A 175 -19.19 10.78 -0.24
CA LEU A 175 -20.32 9.90 -0.51
C LEU A 175 -20.72 9.94 -2.00
N LEU A 176 -20.84 11.13 -2.58
CA LEU A 176 -21.12 11.31 -4.01
C LEU A 176 -19.99 10.78 -4.88
N GLY A 177 -18.74 10.99 -4.47
CA GLY A 177 -17.57 10.43 -5.14
C GLY A 177 -17.66 8.92 -5.22
N PHE A 178 -17.95 8.26 -4.10
CA PHE A 178 -18.11 6.81 -4.05
C PHE A 178 -19.30 6.29 -4.86
N ALA A 179 -20.45 6.96 -4.80
CA ALA A 179 -21.65 6.54 -5.52
C ALA A 179 -21.57 6.78 -7.04
N ALA A 180 -20.82 7.79 -7.49
CA ALA A 180 -20.74 8.18 -8.89
C ALA A 180 -20.33 7.04 -9.85
N PRO A 181 -19.26 6.26 -9.59
CA PRO A 181 -18.90 5.09 -10.41
C PRO A 181 -20.04 4.09 -10.56
N PHE A 182 -20.74 3.76 -9.46
CA PHE A 182 -21.86 2.84 -9.50
C PHE A 182 -23.01 3.39 -10.33
N TRP A 183 -23.41 4.65 -10.12
CA TRP A 183 -24.46 5.27 -10.92
C TRP A 183 -24.14 5.29 -12.42
N LEU A 184 -22.88 5.57 -12.79
CA LEU A 184 -22.44 5.52 -14.17
C LEU A 184 -22.53 4.10 -14.75
N VAL A 185 -22.02 3.10 -14.02
CA VAL A 185 -22.06 1.70 -14.50
C VAL A 185 -23.49 1.16 -14.59
N TYR A 186 -24.30 1.32 -13.55
CA TYR A 186 -25.71 0.91 -13.59
C TYR A 186 -26.50 1.65 -14.67
N GLY A 187 -26.21 2.94 -14.90
CA GLY A 187 -26.78 3.69 -16.01
C GLY A 187 -26.36 3.12 -17.37
N THR A 188 -25.09 2.74 -17.55
CA THR A 188 -24.62 2.11 -18.80
C THR A 188 -25.25 0.74 -19.02
N VAL A 189 -25.42 -0.07 -17.98
CA VAL A 189 -26.07 -1.39 -18.05
C VAL A 189 -27.54 -1.25 -18.42
N TYR A 190 -28.23 -0.24 -17.87
CA TYR A 190 -29.64 0.03 -18.21
C TYR A 190 -29.83 0.38 -19.70
N VAL A 191 -28.89 1.14 -20.28
CA VAL A 191 -28.94 1.51 -21.71
C VAL A 191 -28.41 0.39 -22.61
N TYR A 192 -27.39 -0.34 -22.16
CA TYR A 192 -26.72 -1.42 -22.87
C TYR A 192 -26.64 -2.67 -21.98
N PRO A 193 -27.63 -3.58 -22.04
CA PRO A 193 -27.65 -4.77 -21.21
C PRO A 193 -26.41 -5.68 -21.37
N ALA A 194 -25.77 -5.66 -22.55
CA ALA A 194 -24.51 -6.38 -22.77
C ALA A 194 -23.34 -5.89 -21.88
N ALA A 195 -23.45 -4.71 -21.27
CA ALA A 195 -22.45 -4.17 -20.35
C ALA A 195 -22.53 -4.77 -18.93
N GLU A 196 -23.48 -5.68 -18.64
CA GLU A 196 -23.58 -6.37 -17.34
C GLU A 196 -22.29 -7.10 -16.94
N MET A 197 -21.47 -7.50 -17.91
CA MET A 197 -20.16 -8.09 -17.68
C MET A 197 -19.23 -7.23 -16.80
N ILE A 198 -19.39 -5.89 -16.82
CA ILE A 198 -18.61 -4.96 -15.98
C ILE A 198 -18.94 -5.17 -14.49
N LEU A 199 -20.18 -5.55 -14.16
CA LEU A 199 -20.64 -5.79 -12.78
C LEU A 199 -20.35 -7.21 -12.29
N TYR A 200 -19.94 -8.12 -13.17
CA TYR A 200 -19.66 -9.51 -12.82
C TYR A 200 -18.65 -9.68 -11.66
N PRO A 201 -17.43 -9.09 -11.70
CA PRO A 201 -16.48 -9.21 -10.59
C PRO A 201 -17.03 -8.65 -9.27
N PHE A 202 -17.84 -7.59 -9.37
CA PHE A 202 -18.48 -6.99 -8.21
C PHE A 202 -19.52 -7.92 -7.58
N ASN A 203 -20.43 -8.44 -8.38
CA ASN A 203 -21.53 -9.28 -7.91
C ASN A 203 -21.06 -10.62 -7.34
N GLU A 204 -20.06 -11.25 -7.95
CA GLU A 204 -19.47 -12.49 -7.46
C GLU A 204 -18.70 -12.27 -6.14
N GLY A 205 -17.86 -11.21 -6.08
CA GLY A 205 -17.01 -10.99 -4.91
C GLY A 205 -17.73 -10.40 -3.69
N ILE A 206 -18.89 -9.77 -3.84
CA ILE A 206 -19.68 -9.30 -2.69
C ILE A 206 -20.14 -10.43 -1.79
N GLY A 207 -20.47 -11.61 -2.35
CA GLY A 207 -20.86 -12.78 -1.56
C GLY A 207 -19.76 -13.20 -0.58
N GLY A 208 -18.50 -13.19 -1.04
CA GLY A 208 -17.32 -13.51 -0.22
C GLY A 208 -17.06 -12.51 0.90
N LEU A 209 -17.35 -11.22 0.70
CA LEU A 209 -17.24 -10.20 1.76
C LEU A 209 -18.17 -10.43 2.95
N LEU A 210 -19.29 -11.12 2.74
CA LEU A 210 -20.25 -11.42 3.81
C LEU A 210 -19.93 -12.74 4.51
N ALA A 211 -19.12 -13.60 3.89
CA ALA A 211 -18.69 -14.88 4.42
C ALA A 211 -17.39 -14.73 5.22
N LEU A 212 -17.53 -14.39 6.51
CA LEU A 212 -16.39 -14.29 7.41
C LEU A 212 -15.70 -15.65 7.57
N SER A 213 -14.41 -15.73 7.23
CA SER A 213 -13.57 -16.92 7.36
C SER A 213 -12.30 -16.57 8.13
N VAL A 214 -12.24 -17.00 9.39
CA VAL A 214 -11.07 -16.72 10.23
C VAL A 214 -9.89 -17.55 9.75
N ALA A 215 -8.81 -16.88 9.40
CA ALA A 215 -7.62 -17.50 8.83
C ALA A 215 -6.99 -18.51 9.78
N GLU A 216 -6.71 -19.72 9.28
CA GLU A 216 -5.88 -20.67 10.00
C GLU A 216 -4.46 -20.10 10.20
N PRO A 217 -3.85 -20.27 11.39
CA PRO A 217 -2.55 -19.71 11.72
C PRO A 217 -1.42 -20.53 11.09
N LEU A 218 -1.33 -20.49 9.76
CA LEU A 218 -0.21 -21.03 9.01
C LEU A 218 1.11 -20.37 9.48
N PRO A 219 2.21 -21.13 9.62
CA PRO A 219 3.47 -20.63 10.14
C PRO A 219 3.99 -19.39 9.40
N VAL A 220 3.78 -19.34 8.08
CA VAL A 220 4.18 -18.21 7.22
C VAL A 220 3.34 -16.96 7.53
N ARG A 221 2.01 -17.09 7.64
CA ARG A 221 1.11 -15.97 7.96
C ARG A 221 1.41 -15.40 9.35
N LEU A 222 1.64 -16.28 10.32
CA LEU A 222 2.05 -15.87 11.66
C LEU A 222 3.39 -15.15 11.63
N LEU A 223 4.38 -15.66 10.92
CA LEU A 223 5.69 -15.03 10.78
C LEU A 223 5.57 -13.62 10.17
N LEU A 224 4.82 -13.47 9.07
CA LEU A 224 4.59 -12.18 8.40
C LEU A 224 3.93 -11.16 9.34
N THR A 225 2.89 -11.59 10.06
CA THR A 225 2.18 -10.71 11.01
C THR A 225 3.08 -10.29 12.17
N LEU A 226 3.90 -11.20 12.71
CA LEU A 226 4.86 -10.89 13.77
C LEU A 226 5.94 -9.91 13.30
N MET A 227 6.45 -10.05 12.07
CA MET A 227 7.43 -9.09 11.53
C MET A 227 6.86 -7.69 11.43
N GLU A 228 5.63 -7.55 10.93
CA GLU A 228 4.97 -6.25 10.83
C GLU A 228 4.63 -5.64 12.18
N LEU A 229 4.12 -6.44 13.12
CA LEU A 229 3.93 -6.00 14.51
C LEU A 229 5.24 -5.55 15.14
N GLY A 230 6.34 -6.24 14.79
CA GLY A 230 7.69 -5.87 15.14
C GLY A 230 8.02 -4.43 14.75
N VAL A 231 7.51 -3.90 13.64
CA VAL A 231 7.71 -2.52 13.19
C VAL A 231 6.66 -1.56 13.77
N ILE A 232 5.38 -1.96 13.75
CA ILE A 232 4.25 -1.11 14.14
C ILE A 232 4.31 -0.76 15.63
N LEU A 233 4.58 -1.74 16.51
CA LEU A 233 4.57 -1.53 17.95
C LEU A 233 5.67 -0.54 18.40
N PRO A 234 6.95 -0.71 18.02
CA PRO A 234 7.98 0.27 18.36
C PRO A 234 7.71 1.64 17.74
N ALA A 235 7.15 1.70 16.52
CA ALA A 235 6.80 2.97 15.89
C ALA A 235 5.69 3.70 16.67
N ALA A 236 4.67 2.97 17.15
CA ALA A 236 3.61 3.50 17.98
C ALA A 236 4.13 4.00 19.35
N VAL A 237 5.01 3.24 20.00
CA VAL A 237 5.66 3.67 21.26
C VAL A 237 6.46 4.95 21.05
N LEU A 238 7.24 5.04 19.95
CA LEU A 238 7.95 6.28 19.62
C LEU A 238 6.99 7.42 19.31
N PHE A 239 5.87 7.18 18.62
CA PHE A 239 4.88 8.20 18.31
C PHE A 239 4.23 8.78 19.58
N VAL A 240 3.90 7.95 20.56
CA VAL A 240 3.35 8.40 21.85
C VAL A 240 4.41 9.13 22.67
N GLY A 241 5.64 8.60 22.72
CA GLY A 241 6.72 9.14 23.55
C GLY A 241 7.47 10.34 22.96
N SER A 242 7.33 10.61 21.66
CA SER A 242 7.97 11.76 21.00
C SER A 242 6.93 12.77 20.54
N SER A 243 6.88 13.92 21.20
CA SER A 243 6.20 15.10 20.66
C SER A 243 6.97 15.56 19.43
N VAL A 244 6.56 15.18 18.22
CA VAL A 244 7.13 15.72 16.97
C VAL A 244 6.89 17.23 16.96
N PRO A 245 7.91 18.08 17.21
CA PRO A 245 7.68 19.50 17.35
C PRO A 245 7.49 20.12 15.96
N GLY A 246 6.43 20.92 15.79
CA GLY A 246 6.28 21.82 14.65
C GLY A 246 5.64 21.27 13.37
N LYS A 247 5.15 20.02 13.31
CA LYS A 247 4.42 19.47 12.14
C LYS A 247 3.14 18.71 12.52
N PRO A 248 2.03 19.41 12.86
CA PRO A 248 0.79 18.76 13.32
C PRO A 248 0.12 17.91 12.23
N LEU A 249 0.23 18.28 10.95
CA LEU A 249 -0.35 17.53 9.83
C LEU A 249 0.32 16.16 9.64
N LEU A 250 1.67 16.11 9.68
CA LEU A 250 2.44 14.87 9.63
C LEU A 250 2.04 13.93 10.77
N ARG A 251 1.87 14.46 11.99
CA ARG A 251 1.44 13.65 13.15
C ARG A 251 0.08 13.00 12.91
N ARG A 252 -0.87 13.75 12.35
CA ARG A 252 -2.21 13.26 11.99
C ARG A 252 -2.17 12.19 10.91
N ARG A 253 -1.36 12.38 9.87
CA ARG A 253 -1.14 11.37 8.81
C ARG A 253 -0.53 10.08 9.36
N LEU A 254 0.47 10.18 10.25
CA LEU A 254 1.08 9.02 10.88
C LEU A 254 0.09 8.28 11.79
N SER A 255 -0.74 9.01 12.56
CA SER A 255 -1.82 8.43 13.35
C SER A 255 -2.79 7.62 12.49
N PHE A 256 -3.16 8.17 11.33
CA PHE A 256 -3.98 7.45 10.35
C PHE A 256 -3.27 6.19 9.83
N VAL A 257 -2.00 6.28 9.43
CA VAL A 257 -1.24 5.11 8.92
C VAL A 257 -1.14 3.99 9.97
N MET A 258 -0.97 4.32 11.25
CA MET A 258 -1.01 3.33 12.33
C MET A 258 -2.38 2.64 12.44
N LEU A 259 -3.46 3.42 12.48
CA LEU A 259 -4.82 2.87 12.54
C LEU A 259 -5.14 2.02 11.30
N ALA A 260 -4.75 2.49 10.12
CA ALA A 260 -4.90 1.77 8.87
C ALA A 260 -4.14 0.44 8.87
N SER A 261 -2.93 0.43 9.42
CA SER A 261 -2.12 -0.80 9.53
C SER A 261 -2.81 -1.84 10.43
N VAL A 262 -3.34 -1.40 11.58
CA VAL A 262 -4.10 -2.27 12.50
C VAL A 262 -5.40 -2.76 11.88
N TRP A 263 -6.12 -1.88 11.17
CA TRP A 263 -7.36 -2.26 10.47
C TRP A 263 -7.10 -3.35 9.43
N LEU A 264 -6.10 -3.17 8.56
CA LEU A 264 -5.77 -4.17 7.55
C LEU A 264 -5.21 -5.46 8.16
N LEU A 265 -4.50 -5.38 9.29
CA LEU A 265 -4.10 -6.56 10.07
C LEU A 265 -5.31 -7.37 10.51
N ILE A 266 -6.33 -6.70 11.08
CA ILE A 266 -7.57 -7.37 11.50
C ILE A 266 -8.26 -8.00 10.29
N LEU A 267 -8.40 -7.27 9.18
CA LEU A 267 -9.02 -7.80 7.96
C LEU A 267 -8.30 -9.02 7.42
N SER A 268 -6.96 -9.03 7.41
CA SER A 268 -6.19 -10.18 6.92
C SER A 268 -6.43 -11.47 7.71
N TRP A 269 -6.75 -11.37 9.01
CA TRP A 269 -7.08 -12.53 9.82
C TRP A 269 -8.57 -12.90 9.75
N LEU A 270 -9.42 -11.96 9.36
CA LEU A 270 -10.87 -12.13 9.29
C LEU A 270 -11.35 -12.70 7.95
N TYR A 271 -10.54 -12.54 6.90
CA TYR A 271 -10.79 -13.02 5.55
C TYR A 271 -9.58 -13.84 5.08
N GLU A 272 -9.64 -15.15 5.29
CA GLU A 272 -8.55 -16.08 4.99
C GLU A 272 -8.15 -16.08 3.51
N GLU A 273 -9.13 -16.08 2.63
CA GLU A 273 -8.95 -16.19 1.17
C GLU A 273 -8.22 -14.97 0.59
N ASP A 274 -8.45 -13.79 1.19
CA ASP A 274 -7.90 -12.50 0.76
C ASP A 274 -6.66 -12.08 1.56
N PHE A 275 -6.02 -13.00 2.32
CA PHE A 275 -4.86 -12.68 3.17
C PHE A 275 -3.75 -11.98 2.37
N GLU A 276 -3.41 -12.49 1.18
CA GLU A 276 -2.36 -11.93 0.31
C GLU A 276 -2.72 -10.53 -0.17
N LEU A 277 -3.99 -10.28 -0.50
CA LEU A 277 -4.48 -8.97 -0.92
C LEU A 277 -4.25 -7.92 0.17
N PHE A 278 -4.68 -8.22 1.40
CA PHE A 278 -4.52 -7.29 2.52
C PHE A 278 -3.06 -7.12 2.92
N TYR A 279 -2.24 -8.18 2.79
CA TYR A 279 -0.81 -8.10 3.00
C TYR A 279 -0.15 -7.10 2.03
N MET A 280 -0.53 -7.12 0.75
CA MET A 280 -0.04 -6.18 -0.27
C MET A 280 -0.38 -4.72 0.08
N TRP A 281 -1.54 -4.47 0.69
CA TRP A 281 -1.94 -3.12 1.12
C TRP A 281 -1.27 -2.69 2.43
N ARG A 282 -0.89 -3.64 3.30
CA ARG A 282 -0.17 -3.37 4.56
C ARG A 282 1.28 -2.97 4.33
N ILE A 283 1.92 -3.57 3.34
CA ILE A 283 3.32 -3.34 2.98
C ILE A 283 3.68 -1.84 2.88
N PRO A 284 2.97 -1.00 2.10
CA PRO A 284 3.27 0.43 2.04
C PRO A 284 3.14 1.17 3.38
N LEU A 285 2.16 0.79 4.19
CA LEU A 285 1.92 1.40 5.51
C LEU A 285 3.05 1.07 6.49
N THR A 286 3.49 -0.19 6.52
CA THR A 286 4.61 -0.62 7.35
C THR A 286 5.91 0.02 6.92
N ALA A 287 6.09 0.30 5.63
CA ALA A 287 7.23 1.08 5.13
C ALA A 287 7.23 2.53 5.58
N ILE A 288 6.07 3.20 5.57
CA ILE A 288 5.95 4.54 6.15
C ILE A 288 6.27 4.50 7.65
N MET A 289 5.81 3.49 8.39
CA MET A 289 6.09 3.35 9.83
C MET A 289 7.53 3.03 10.17
N ALA A 290 8.14 2.06 9.47
CA ALA A 290 9.57 1.76 9.56
C ALA A 290 10.39 3.03 9.33
N SER A 291 9.98 3.82 8.33
CA SER A 291 10.69 5.04 8.01
C SER A 291 10.65 6.10 9.10
N TYR A 292 9.52 6.20 9.81
CA TYR A 292 9.38 7.04 10.98
C TYR A 292 10.28 6.57 12.13
N LEU A 293 10.29 5.25 12.39
CA LEU A 293 11.10 4.62 13.43
C LEU A 293 12.59 4.92 13.26
N PHE A 294 13.11 4.71 12.05
CA PHE A 294 14.56 4.82 11.78
C PHE A 294 15.07 6.25 11.60
N THR A 295 14.19 7.20 11.28
CA THR A 295 14.60 8.61 11.12
C THR A 295 14.62 9.41 12.41
N LEU A 296 13.86 9.02 13.43
CA LEU A 296 13.74 9.83 14.66
C LEU A 296 14.80 9.55 15.72
N LYS A 297 15.30 8.32 15.83
CA LYS A 297 16.30 7.97 16.82
C LYS A 297 17.41 7.15 16.17
N VAL A 298 18.53 7.80 15.88
CA VAL A 298 19.76 7.11 15.44
C VAL A 298 20.54 6.72 16.69
N THR A 299 20.30 5.51 17.19
CA THR A 299 21.05 4.90 18.30
C THR A 299 21.66 3.58 17.83
N LYS A 300 22.61 3.04 18.58
CA LYS A 300 23.16 1.70 18.27
C LYS A 300 22.07 0.63 18.24
N VAL A 301 21.09 0.73 19.13
CA VAL A 301 19.96 -0.20 19.22
C VAL A 301 19.07 -0.11 17.99
N THR A 302 18.70 1.09 17.54
CA THR A 302 17.86 1.25 16.35
C THR A 302 18.58 0.84 15.07
N ASN A 303 19.91 0.99 14.99
CA ASN A 303 20.71 0.48 13.87
C ASN A 303 20.79 -1.06 13.85
N ILE A 304 21.01 -1.71 15.00
CA ILE A 304 21.00 -3.18 15.09
C ILE A 304 19.60 -3.71 14.72
N TYR A 305 18.57 -3.09 15.26
CA TYR A 305 17.18 -3.42 14.97
C TYR A 305 16.85 -3.24 13.47
N PHE A 306 17.36 -2.16 12.84
CA PHE A 306 17.26 -1.96 11.40
C PHE A 306 17.89 -3.11 10.60
N VAL A 307 19.13 -3.49 10.92
CA VAL A 307 19.81 -4.58 10.19
C VAL A 307 19.04 -5.89 10.35
N PHE A 308 18.63 -6.21 11.57
CA PHE A 308 17.88 -7.43 11.87
C PHE A 308 16.55 -7.52 11.09
N ILE A 309 15.74 -6.45 11.10
CA ILE A 309 14.44 -6.46 10.43
C ILE A 309 14.57 -6.55 8.90
N ASN A 310 15.61 -5.94 8.30
CA ASN A 310 15.84 -6.04 6.86
C ASN A 310 16.33 -7.44 6.45
N ILE A 311 17.15 -8.10 7.28
CA ILE A 311 17.56 -9.50 7.04
C ILE A 311 16.32 -10.42 7.08
N LEU A 312 15.43 -10.22 8.05
CA LEU A 312 14.17 -10.96 8.15
C LEU A 312 13.28 -10.75 6.92
N TRP A 313 13.11 -9.51 6.46
CA TRP A 313 12.35 -9.21 5.25
C TRP A 313 12.97 -9.83 3.99
N LEU A 314 14.31 -9.83 3.87
CA LEU A 314 15.01 -10.52 2.78
C LEU A 314 14.82 -12.04 2.84
N ALA A 315 14.86 -12.62 4.04
CA ALA A 315 14.61 -14.05 4.23
C ALA A 315 13.18 -14.42 3.83
N VAL A 316 12.19 -13.59 4.18
CA VAL A 316 10.80 -13.78 3.73
C VAL A 316 10.68 -13.68 2.22
N ALA A 317 11.25 -12.64 1.61
CA ALA A 317 11.23 -12.48 0.16
C ALA A 317 11.88 -13.67 -0.56
N ALA A 318 12.95 -14.24 0.01
CA ALA A 318 13.58 -15.43 -0.52
C ALA A 318 12.71 -16.69 -0.35
N LEU A 319 12.03 -16.84 0.79
CA LEU A 319 11.12 -17.96 1.06
C LEU A 319 9.85 -17.91 0.20
N SER A 320 9.30 -16.72 -0.05
CA SER A 320 8.11 -16.55 -0.89
C SER A 320 8.39 -16.88 -2.35
N ILE A 321 9.59 -16.57 -2.87
CA ILE A 321 10.04 -17.01 -4.20
C ILE A 321 10.12 -18.54 -4.29
N TRP A 322 10.42 -19.22 -3.18
CA TRP A 322 10.62 -20.68 -3.13
C TRP A 322 9.33 -21.48 -2.88
N GLN A 323 8.23 -20.82 -2.54
CA GLN A 323 6.91 -21.44 -2.35
C GLN A 323 5.98 -21.27 -3.57
N ILE A 324 6.47 -20.63 -4.65
CA ILE A 324 5.88 -20.64 -6.00
C ILE A 324 6.43 -21.84 -6.76
#